data_AF-A0A2N9G363-F1
#
_entry.id   AF-A0A2N9G363-F1
#
_cell.length_a   1.000
_cell.length_b   1.000
_cell.length_c   1.000
_cell.angle_alpha   90.00
_cell.angle_beta   90.00
_cell.angle_gamma   90.00
#
_symmetry.space_group_name_H-M   'P 1'
#
loop_
_entity.id
_entity.type
_entity.pdbx_description
1 polymer ?
#
loop_
_entity_poly.entity_id
_entity_poly.type
_entity_poly.pdbx_seq_one_letter_code
_entity_poly.pdbx_strand_id
1 'polypeptide(L)'
;MMKTLALYGLTLAFFFLSGTHSATITFTNNCPNTVWPGSLTADQKPQLSNTGFELASKASLSLDVAAPWKGRFWARTQCSTDSSGKFSCATAECSSGQVACNGNGAIPPASLVEINIAADGRKDFYDVSLVDGFNLPVSVATQGGTGDCQTSTCPANVNAVCPAELQVKGSDGSVIACKSACVAFNEPQYCCTGAL
;
A
#
# COMPACT_ATOMS: atom_id res chain seq x y z
N MET A 1 -47.89 -56.95 7.39
CA MET A 1 -46.43 -56.91 7.57
C MET A 1 -45.88 -55.68 6.84
N MET A 2 -44.82 -55.11 7.42
CA MET A 2 -44.27 -53.75 7.29
C MET A 2 -44.23 -53.10 5.89
N LYS A 3 -44.51 -51.79 5.89
CA LYS A 3 -44.14 -50.78 4.89
C LYS A 3 -42.62 -50.56 4.88
N THR A 4 -42.03 -50.33 3.70
CA THR A 4 -40.85 -49.45 3.57
C THR A 4 -40.68 -49.00 2.11
N LEU A 5 -41.21 -47.83 1.74
CA LEU A 5 -40.71 -47.06 0.61
C LEU A 5 -39.57 -46.17 1.15
N ALA A 6 -38.34 -46.40 0.68
CA ALA A 6 -37.20 -45.55 0.99
C ALA A 6 -37.25 -44.31 0.08
N LEU A 7 -37.63 -43.17 0.64
CA LEU A 7 -37.48 -41.87 -0.01
C LEU A 7 -36.04 -41.40 0.20
N TYR A 8 -35.20 -41.46 -0.83
CA TYR A 8 -33.92 -40.76 -0.84
C TYR A 8 -34.20 -39.26 -1.00
N GLY A 9 -34.18 -38.51 0.10
CA GLY A 9 -34.29 -37.06 0.10
C GLY A 9 -32.99 -36.45 -0.42
N LEU A 10 -33.04 -35.81 -1.60
CA LEU A 10 -31.95 -35.00 -2.13
C LEU A 10 -31.90 -33.69 -1.31
N THR A 11 -31.02 -33.60 -0.31
CA THR A 11 -30.78 -32.36 0.41
C THR A 11 -30.03 -31.38 -0.51
N LEU A 12 -30.77 -30.47 -1.14
CA LEU A 12 -30.20 -29.36 -1.89
C LEU A 12 -29.63 -28.35 -0.88
N ALA A 13 -28.32 -28.43 -0.60
CA ALA A 13 -27.62 -27.43 0.18
C ALA A 13 -27.59 -26.13 -0.64
N PHE A 14 -28.48 -25.19 -0.31
CA PHE A 14 -28.37 -23.80 -0.77
C PHE A 14 -27.13 -23.20 -0.11
N PHE A 15 -25.99 -23.26 -0.81
CA PHE A 15 -24.88 -22.38 -0.52
C PHE A 15 -25.37 -20.95 -0.77
N PHE A 16 -25.66 -20.23 0.31
CA PHE A 16 -25.74 -18.78 0.25
C PHE A 16 -24.35 -18.29 -0.16
N LEU A 17 -24.18 -18.00 -1.45
CA LEU A 17 -23.07 -17.21 -1.95
C LEU A 17 -23.29 -15.79 -1.43
N SER A 18 -22.88 -15.52 -0.19
CA SER A 18 -22.67 -14.16 0.27
C SER A 18 -21.59 -13.56 -0.62
N GLY A 19 -22.00 -12.72 -1.57
CA GLY A 19 -21.08 -12.01 -2.44
C GLY A 19 -20.13 -11.18 -1.59
N THR A 20 -18.85 -11.58 -1.56
CA THR A 20 -17.82 -10.79 -0.90
C THR A 20 -17.64 -9.51 -1.70
N HIS A 21 -17.95 -8.36 -1.09
CA HIS A 21 -17.57 -7.08 -1.69
C HIS A 21 -16.04 -7.01 -1.75
N SER A 22 -15.51 -6.94 -2.97
CA SER A 22 -14.08 -6.80 -3.24
C SER A 22 -13.84 -5.51 -3.99
N ALA A 23 -12.83 -4.76 -3.60
CA ALA A 23 -12.27 -3.68 -4.39
C ALA A 23 -11.09 -4.23 -5.20
N THR A 24 -10.87 -3.67 -6.38
CA THR A 24 -9.66 -3.94 -7.17
C THR A 24 -8.76 -2.71 -7.08
N ILE A 25 -7.54 -2.90 -6.56
CA ILE A 25 -6.52 -1.87 -6.48
C ILE A 25 -5.58 -2.03 -7.68
N THR A 26 -5.65 -1.10 -8.63
CA THR A 26 -4.77 -1.07 -9.80
C THR A 26 -3.62 -0.09 -9.58
N PHE A 27 -2.41 -0.62 -9.65
CA PHE A 27 -1.16 0.13 -9.61
C PHE A 27 -0.73 0.44 -11.04
N THR A 28 -0.35 1.68 -11.31
CA THR A 28 0.20 2.10 -12.60
C THR A 28 1.49 2.88 -12.36
N ASN A 29 2.60 2.40 -12.91
CA ASN A 29 3.87 3.12 -12.82
C ASN A 29 3.99 4.10 -13.99
N ASN A 30 3.76 5.39 -13.73
CA ASN A 30 4.00 6.44 -14.72
C ASN A 30 5.40 7.07 -14.66
N CYS A 31 6.24 6.65 -13.71
CA CYS A 31 7.63 7.08 -13.60
C CYS A 31 8.45 6.54 -14.79
N PRO A 32 9.57 7.19 -15.15
CA PRO A 32 10.43 6.70 -16.23
C PRO A 32 11.19 5.42 -15.87
N ASN A 33 11.34 5.12 -14.58
CA ASN A 33 12.11 3.98 -14.07
C ASN A 33 11.19 2.94 -13.40
N THR A 34 11.69 1.71 -13.27
CA THR A 34 11.04 0.66 -12.48
C THR A 34 10.88 1.09 -11.03
N VAL A 35 9.73 0.74 -10.45
CA VAL A 35 9.45 0.86 -9.01
C VAL A 35 9.01 -0.48 -8.47
N TRP A 36 9.12 -0.68 -7.16
CA TRP A 36 8.68 -1.92 -6.51
C TRP A 36 7.63 -1.61 -5.44
N PRO A 37 6.33 -1.62 -5.81
CA PRO A 37 5.28 -1.42 -4.83
C PRO A 37 5.36 -2.40 -3.66
N GLY A 38 4.95 -1.92 -2.49
CA GLY A 38 4.77 -2.71 -1.27
C GLY A 38 3.37 -2.50 -0.72
N SER A 39 2.84 -3.49 -0.02
CA SER A 39 1.55 -3.40 0.66
C SER A 39 1.64 -3.89 2.10
N LEU A 40 0.86 -3.27 2.97
CA LEU A 40 0.72 -3.67 4.38
C LEU A 40 -0.74 -3.56 4.81
N THR A 41 -1.32 -4.68 5.23
CA THR A 41 -2.60 -4.66 5.96
C THR A 41 -2.34 -4.21 7.40
N ALA A 42 -3.15 -3.28 7.91
CA ALA A 42 -3.05 -2.73 9.25
C ALA A 42 -3.50 -3.72 10.35
N ASP A 43 -3.24 -3.35 11.60
CA ASP A 43 -3.74 -4.03 12.81
C ASP A 43 -3.36 -5.53 12.89
N GLN A 44 -2.23 -5.91 12.28
CA GLN A 44 -1.73 -7.29 12.20
C GLN A 44 -2.74 -8.28 11.59
N LYS A 45 -3.71 -7.78 10.82
CA LYS A 45 -4.64 -8.61 10.06
C LYS A 45 -3.92 -9.33 8.92
N PRO A 46 -4.55 -10.37 8.32
CA PRO A 46 -3.97 -11.08 7.19
C PRO A 46 -3.51 -10.14 6.07
N GLN A 47 -2.30 -10.39 5.57
CA GLN A 47 -1.72 -9.60 4.49
C GLN A 47 -2.37 -9.95 3.15
N LEU A 48 -2.29 -9.03 2.20
CA LEU A 48 -2.67 -9.33 0.81
C LEU A 48 -1.79 -10.46 0.25
N SER A 49 -2.32 -11.19 -0.72
CA SER A 49 -1.59 -12.30 -1.37
C SER A 49 -0.26 -11.87 -1.98
N ASN A 50 -0.14 -10.60 -2.35
CA ASN A 50 1.08 -9.99 -2.84
C ASN A 50 1.44 -8.76 -1.99
N THR A 51 2.50 -8.90 -1.19
CA THR A 51 3.02 -7.83 -0.31
C THR A 51 4.12 -7.00 -0.95
N GLY A 52 4.58 -7.36 -2.14
CA GLY A 52 5.52 -6.55 -2.91
C GLY A 52 5.86 -7.19 -4.25
N PHE A 53 5.99 -6.36 -5.27
CA PHE A 53 6.19 -6.78 -6.66
C PHE A 53 7.00 -5.75 -7.43
N GLU A 54 7.56 -6.17 -8.57
CA GLU A 54 8.19 -5.26 -9.53
C GLU A 54 7.14 -4.64 -10.45
N LEU A 55 7.27 -3.36 -10.73
CA LEU A 55 6.41 -2.65 -11.68
C LEU A 55 7.27 -1.77 -12.60
N ALA A 56 7.54 -2.30 -13.79
CA ALA A 56 8.30 -1.60 -14.82
C ALA A 56 7.65 -0.27 -15.23
N SER A 57 8.44 0.61 -15.85
CA SER A 57 7.94 1.87 -16.41
C SER A 57 6.75 1.61 -17.34
N LYS A 58 5.66 2.35 -17.14
CA LYS A 58 4.38 2.26 -17.86
C LYS A 58 3.59 0.96 -17.68
N ALA A 59 4.06 0.04 -16.83
CA ALA A 59 3.32 -1.17 -16.51
C ALA A 59 2.20 -0.89 -15.50
N SER A 60 1.22 -1.80 -15.47
CA SER A 60 0.18 -1.84 -14.45
C SER A 60 -0.02 -3.24 -13.89
N LEU A 61 -0.44 -3.34 -12.63
CA LEU A 61 -0.78 -4.59 -11.95
C LEU A 61 -2.00 -4.34 -11.05
N SER A 62 -2.89 -5.32 -10.93
CA SER A 62 -4.07 -5.21 -10.05
C SER A 62 -4.03 -6.25 -8.93
N LEU A 63 -4.53 -5.86 -7.76
CA LEU A 63 -4.76 -6.73 -6.61
C LEU A 63 -6.22 -6.63 -6.17
N ASP A 64 -6.84 -7.76 -5.86
CA ASP A 64 -8.15 -7.79 -5.24
C ASP A 64 -8.05 -7.70 -3.71
N VAL A 65 -8.90 -6.88 -3.12
CA VAL A 65 -8.92 -6.57 -1.69
C VAL A 65 -10.35 -6.75 -1.18
N ALA A 66 -10.55 -7.74 -0.31
CA ALA A 66 -11.84 -8.01 0.29
C ALA A 66 -12.20 -6.96 1.36
N ALA A 67 -13.42 -6.45 1.33
CA ALA A 67 -13.93 -5.59 2.37
C ALA A 67 -14.31 -6.40 3.64
N PRO A 68 -14.15 -5.85 4.85
CA PRO A 68 -13.46 -4.59 5.15
C PRO A 68 -11.94 -4.76 5.10
N TRP A 69 -11.24 -3.73 4.63
CA TRP A 69 -9.78 -3.73 4.62
C TRP A 69 -9.24 -2.36 5.00
N LYS A 70 -8.18 -2.35 5.81
CA LYS A 70 -7.43 -1.13 6.13
C LYS A 70 -5.96 -1.43 5.94
N GLY A 71 -5.27 -0.56 5.24
CA GLY A 71 -3.85 -0.72 5.01
C GLY A 71 -3.27 0.41 4.21
N ARG A 72 -2.02 0.20 3.79
CA ARG A 72 -1.24 1.20 3.08
C ARG A 72 -0.42 0.58 1.96
N PHE A 73 -0.14 1.39 0.98
CA PHE A 73 0.72 1.10 -0.15
C PHE A 73 1.81 2.15 -0.25
N TRP A 74 2.96 1.73 -0.78
CA TRP A 74 4.09 2.61 -1.11
C TRP A 74 4.81 2.02 -2.32
N ALA A 75 5.81 2.72 -2.84
CA ALA A 75 6.69 2.18 -3.87
C ALA A 75 8.16 2.42 -3.52
N ARG A 76 8.96 1.38 -3.67
CA ARG A 76 10.41 1.41 -3.47
C ARG A 76 11.11 1.80 -4.77
N THR A 77 12.26 2.45 -4.66
CA THR A 77 13.08 2.85 -5.81
C THR A 77 14.53 2.42 -5.67
N GLN A 78 15.24 2.31 -6.80
CA GLN A 78 16.65 1.95 -6.86
C GLN A 78 16.93 0.64 -6.12
N CYS A 79 16.15 -0.38 -6.47
CA CYS A 79 16.25 -1.69 -5.87
C CYS A 79 17.21 -2.61 -6.64
N SER A 80 17.87 -3.50 -5.93
CA SER A 80 18.74 -4.53 -6.51
C SER A 80 18.83 -5.76 -5.61
N THR A 81 19.24 -6.88 -6.20
CA THR A 81 19.57 -8.11 -5.46
C THR A 81 21.09 -8.25 -5.44
N ASP A 82 21.66 -8.37 -4.24
CA ASP A 82 23.10 -8.54 -4.08
C ASP A 82 23.56 -9.98 -4.42
N SER A 83 24.87 -10.22 -4.37
CA SER A 83 25.45 -11.55 -4.66
C SER A 83 25.04 -12.65 -3.67
N SER A 84 24.47 -12.29 -2.51
CA SER A 84 23.92 -13.24 -1.53
C SER A 84 22.45 -13.58 -1.78
N GLY A 85 21.83 -12.96 -2.79
CA GLY A 85 20.40 -13.12 -3.10
C GLY A 85 19.50 -12.20 -2.28
N LYS A 86 20.05 -11.25 -1.51
CA LYS A 86 19.25 -10.32 -0.70
C LYS A 86 18.78 -9.15 -1.54
N PHE A 87 17.47 -8.95 -1.61
CA PHE A 87 16.86 -7.79 -2.24
C PHE A 87 16.86 -6.59 -1.29
N SER A 88 17.23 -5.41 -1.80
CA SER A 88 17.21 -4.15 -1.05
C SER A 88 17.02 -2.94 -1.97
N CYS A 89 16.50 -1.85 -1.41
CA CYS A 89 16.15 -0.61 -2.10
C CYS A 89 16.71 0.62 -1.38
N ALA A 90 17.03 1.67 -2.13
CA ALA A 90 17.54 2.92 -1.56
C ALA A 90 16.45 3.75 -0.84
N THR A 91 15.18 3.64 -1.26
CA THR A 91 14.06 4.35 -0.62
C THR A 91 12.90 3.40 -0.31
N ALA A 92 12.18 3.70 0.78
CA ALA A 92 10.99 2.98 1.24
C ALA A 92 11.17 1.45 1.43
N GLU A 93 12.40 1.01 1.72
CA GLU A 93 12.76 -0.39 1.96
C GLU A 93 11.90 -1.01 3.07
N CYS A 94 11.52 -2.30 2.94
CA CYS A 94 10.72 -3.01 3.94
C CYS A 94 11.51 -4.08 4.71
N SER A 95 12.80 -4.23 4.45
CA SER A 95 13.76 -5.07 5.19
C SER A 95 13.36 -6.55 5.30
N SER A 96 12.59 -7.07 4.33
CA SER A 96 12.31 -8.51 4.21
C SER A 96 13.47 -9.28 3.57
N GLY A 97 14.38 -8.59 2.88
CA GLY A 97 15.41 -9.19 2.03
C GLY A 97 14.86 -9.79 0.73
N GLN A 98 13.58 -9.54 0.43
CA GLN A 98 12.85 -10.07 -0.73
C GLN A 98 12.05 -8.97 -1.43
N VAL A 99 11.62 -9.23 -2.66
CA VAL A 99 10.67 -8.35 -3.35
C VAL A 99 9.36 -8.27 -2.56
N ALA A 100 8.86 -9.37 -2.01
CA ALA A 100 7.71 -9.37 -1.11
C ALA A 100 8.07 -8.73 0.25
N CYS A 101 7.22 -7.85 0.79
CA CYS A 101 7.48 -7.20 2.08
C CYS A 101 7.05 -8.02 3.31
N ASN A 102 6.30 -9.12 3.12
CA ASN A 102 6.02 -10.13 4.15
C ASN A 102 5.45 -9.57 5.47
N GLY A 103 4.61 -8.53 5.40
CA GLY A 103 4.02 -7.89 6.57
C GLY A 103 4.89 -6.81 7.22
N ASN A 104 6.05 -6.49 6.65
CA ASN A 104 6.83 -5.32 7.04
C ASN A 104 6.36 -4.06 6.31
N GLY A 105 6.34 -2.94 7.02
CA GLY A 105 6.10 -1.62 6.42
C GLY A 105 7.37 -1.03 5.77
N ALA A 106 7.18 0.02 4.98
CA ALA A 106 8.28 0.85 4.52
C ALA A 106 9.05 1.46 5.71
N ILE A 107 10.37 1.53 5.59
CA ILE A 107 11.23 2.38 6.41
C ILE A 107 11.14 3.80 5.83
N PRO A 108 10.67 4.80 6.61
CA PRO A 108 10.62 6.18 6.16
C PRO A 108 11.99 6.74 5.76
N PRO A 109 12.07 7.67 4.79
CA PRO A 109 10.94 8.35 4.16
C PRO A 109 10.24 7.58 3.05
N ALA A 110 8.90 7.65 3.03
CA ALA A 110 8.07 7.02 1.99
C ALA A 110 6.77 7.80 1.79
N SER A 111 6.44 8.12 0.52
CA SER A 111 5.10 8.58 0.18
C SER A 111 4.12 7.42 0.33
N LEU A 112 3.02 7.61 1.07
CA LEU A 112 2.03 6.57 1.34
C LEU A 112 0.72 6.84 0.60
N VAL A 113 0.08 5.77 0.16
CA VAL A 113 -1.36 5.74 -0.13
C VAL A 113 -2.02 4.91 0.96
N GLU A 114 -2.88 5.53 1.74
CA GLU A 114 -3.60 4.89 2.85
C GLU A 114 -5.06 4.70 2.44
N ILE A 115 -5.61 3.50 2.67
CA ILE A 115 -7.01 3.19 2.32
C ILE A 115 -7.67 2.41 3.45
N ASN A 116 -8.91 2.79 3.75
CA ASN A 116 -9.85 2.11 4.62
C ASN A 116 -11.14 1.82 3.83
N ILE A 117 -11.29 0.57 3.41
CA ILE A 117 -12.45 0.02 2.71
C ILE A 117 -13.44 -0.51 3.74
N ALA A 118 -14.64 0.05 3.76
CA ALA A 118 -15.66 -0.29 4.73
C ALA A 118 -16.42 -1.57 4.34
N ALA A 119 -16.96 -2.28 5.35
CA ALA A 119 -17.86 -3.40 5.10
C ALA A 119 -19.22 -2.93 4.58
N ASP A 120 -19.89 -3.79 3.82
CA ASP A 120 -21.29 -3.64 3.37
C ASP A 120 -21.54 -2.40 2.50
N GLY A 121 -20.56 -2.00 1.68
CA GLY A 121 -20.68 -0.86 0.77
C GLY A 121 -20.80 0.49 1.48
N ARG A 122 -20.37 0.58 2.74
CA ARG A 122 -20.28 1.84 3.48
C ARG A 122 -19.14 2.72 2.93
N LYS A 123 -19.05 3.94 3.47
CA LYS A 123 -18.09 4.95 3.01
C LYS A 123 -16.64 4.51 3.24
N ASP A 124 -15.88 4.47 2.15
CA ASP A 124 -14.43 4.30 2.17
C ASP A 124 -13.73 5.62 2.47
N PHE A 125 -12.52 5.54 3.02
CA PHE A 125 -11.61 6.67 3.22
C PHE A 125 -10.25 6.34 2.61
N TYR A 126 -9.65 7.31 1.95
CA TYR A 126 -8.32 7.15 1.36
C TYR A 126 -7.61 8.50 1.26
N ASP A 127 -6.29 8.46 1.25
CA ASP A 127 -5.47 9.65 1.09
C ASP A 127 -4.05 9.30 0.59
N VAL A 128 -3.37 10.32 0.06
CA VAL A 128 -1.92 10.36 -0.07
C VAL A 128 -1.37 11.08 1.16
N SER A 129 -0.44 10.43 1.85
CA SER A 129 0.14 10.92 3.10
C SER A 129 1.65 11.08 2.98
N LEU A 130 2.15 12.24 3.45
CA LEU A 130 3.58 12.52 3.63
C LEU A 130 3.96 12.59 5.12
N VAL A 131 3.15 12.01 6.01
CA VAL A 131 3.47 11.92 7.45
C VAL A 131 4.79 11.18 7.65
N ASP A 132 5.01 10.13 6.86
CA ASP A 132 6.26 9.36 6.82
C ASP A 132 7.27 9.95 5.80
N GLY A 133 7.09 11.18 5.34
CA GLY A 133 7.96 11.83 4.35
C GLY A 133 7.58 11.49 2.90
N PHE A 134 8.53 11.71 1.99
CA PHE A 134 8.34 11.59 0.54
C PHE A 134 9.53 10.87 -0.09
N ASN A 135 9.26 10.01 -1.07
CA ASN A 135 10.30 9.48 -1.96
C ASN A 135 9.95 9.64 -3.45
N LEU A 136 8.67 9.51 -3.81
CA LEU A 136 8.17 9.69 -5.17
C LEU A 136 6.76 10.29 -5.23
N PRO A 137 6.39 10.98 -6.33
CA PRO A 137 5.04 11.47 -6.54
C PRO A 137 4.02 10.32 -6.66
N VAL A 138 2.86 10.46 -6.05
CA VAL A 138 1.83 9.42 -6.03
C VAL A 138 0.43 10.02 -5.98
N SER A 139 -0.54 9.29 -6.52
CA SER A 139 -1.96 9.63 -6.45
C SER A 139 -2.82 8.38 -6.26
N VAL A 140 -3.97 8.55 -5.62
CA VAL A 140 -5.04 7.56 -5.56
C VAL A 140 -6.35 8.20 -6.05
N ALA A 141 -7.04 7.49 -6.93
CA ALA A 141 -8.31 7.89 -7.49
C ALA A 141 -9.24 6.68 -7.54
N THR A 142 -10.53 6.90 -7.29
CA THR A 142 -11.55 5.85 -7.37
C THR A 142 -12.03 5.68 -8.80
N GLN A 143 -12.28 4.43 -9.22
CA GLN A 143 -13.01 4.13 -10.44
C GLN A 143 -14.44 3.73 -10.08
N GLY A 144 -15.40 4.61 -10.34
CA GLY A 144 -16.77 4.45 -9.85
C GLY A 144 -16.93 4.91 -8.40
N GLY A 145 -17.88 4.30 -7.68
CA GLY A 145 -18.32 4.77 -6.36
C GLY A 145 -19.35 5.90 -6.45
N THR A 146 -19.87 6.32 -5.29
CA THR A 146 -20.81 7.44 -5.18
C THR A 146 -20.38 8.36 -4.03
N GLY A 147 -20.71 9.65 -4.14
CA GLY A 147 -20.26 10.69 -3.20
C GLY A 147 -19.13 11.53 -3.81
N ASP A 148 -18.29 12.11 -2.96
CA ASP A 148 -17.26 13.07 -3.40
C ASP A 148 -16.21 12.41 -4.31
N CYS A 149 -15.70 11.23 -3.94
CA CYS A 149 -14.80 10.40 -4.75
C CYS A 149 -13.64 11.18 -5.42
N GLN A 150 -13.11 12.19 -4.72
CA GLN A 150 -12.09 13.09 -5.24
C GLN A 150 -10.71 12.40 -5.25
N THR A 151 -9.88 12.72 -6.24
CA THR A 151 -8.50 12.23 -6.30
C THR A 151 -7.67 12.83 -5.17
N SER A 152 -6.95 12.00 -4.42
CA SER A 152 -5.88 12.45 -3.51
C SER A 152 -4.53 12.30 -4.23
N THR A 153 -3.70 13.34 -4.22
CA THR A 153 -2.46 13.37 -5.01
C THR A 153 -1.38 14.24 -4.40
N CYS A 154 -0.13 13.76 -4.48
CA CYS A 154 1.08 14.55 -4.34
C CYS A 154 1.88 14.43 -5.65
N PRO A 155 1.64 15.30 -6.64
CA PRO A 155 2.24 15.17 -7.97
C PRO A 155 3.61 15.85 -8.07
N ALA A 156 3.95 16.72 -7.12
CA ALA A 156 5.18 17.49 -7.13
C ALA A 156 6.39 16.62 -6.78
N ASN A 157 7.56 16.93 -7.37
CA ASN A 157 8.82 16.36 -6.92
C ASN A 157 9.30 17.10 -5.65
N VAL A 158 8.87 16.64 -4.48
CA VAL A 158 9.24 17.25 -3.19
C VAL A 158 10.76 17.19 -2.94
N ASN A 159 11.46 16.19 -3.48
CA ASN A 159 12.92 16.08 -3.37
C ASN A 159 13.65 17.32 -3.94
N ALA A 160 13.07 18.00 -4.94
CA ALA A 160 13.66 19.19 -5.56
C ALA A 160 13.68 20.43 -4.64
N VAL A 161 12.83 20.44 -3.61
CA VAL A 161 12.70 21.56 -2.66
C VAL A 161 12.94 21.12 -1.21
N CYS A 162 13.45 19.91 -1.01
CA CYS A 162 13.66 19.34 0.32
C CYS A 162 14.76 20.11 1.08
N PRO A 163 14.47 20.68 2.27
CA PRO A 163 15.46 21.33 3.12
C PRO A 163 16.61 20.39 3.48
N ALA A 164 17.83 20.91 3.62
CA ALA A 164 19.05 20.11 3.78
C ALA A 164 18.98 19.12 4.96
N GLU A 165 18.36 19.53 6.06
CA GLU A 165 18.16 18.77 7.28
C GLU A 165 17.18 17.59 7.13
N LEU A 166 16.37 17.58 6.06
CA LEU A 166 15.40 16.53 5.76
C LEU A 166 15.84 15.62 4.59
N GLN A 167 16.92 15.96 3.89
CA GLN A 167 17.36 15.23 2.70
C GLN A 167 17.88 13.84 3.02
N VAL A 168 17.46 12.85 2.22
CA VAL A 168 18.15 11.57 2.05
C VAL A 168 18.85 11.60 0.70
N LYS A 169 20.17 11.37 0.70
CA LYS A 169 20.99 11.43 -0.51
C LYS A 169 21.30 10.05 -1.06
N GLY A 170 21.25 9.92 -2.38
CA GLY A 170 21.73 8.74 -3.11
C GLY A 170 23.24 8.71 -3.21
N SER A 171 23.77 7.63 -3.80
CA SER A 171 25.21 7.42 -4.00
C SER A 171 25.85 8.45 -4.95
N ASP A 172 25.06 9.05 -5.83
CA ASP A 172 25.46 10.14 -6.74
C ASP A 172 25.34 11.54 -6.10
N GLY A 173 24.93 11.62 -4.83
CA GLY A 173 24.73 12.86 -4.10
C GLY A 173 23.39 13.56 -4.37
N SER A 174 22.56 13.02 -5.26
CA SER A 174 21.21 13.54 -5.52
C SER A 174 20.28 13.31 -4.32
N VAL A 175 19.28 14.18 -4.14
CA VAL A 175 18.23 13.98 -3.12
C VAL A 175 17.23 12.96 -3.65
N ILE A 176 17.20 11.78 -3.04
CA ILE A 176 16.36 10.65 -3.49
C ILE A 176 15.08 10.50 -2.65
N ALA A 177 15.05 11.10 -1.47
CA ALA A 177 13.87 11.16 -0.63
C ALA A 177 13.97 12.34 0.37
N CYS A 178 12.84 12.72 0.95
CA CYS A 178 12.71 13.81 1.91
C CYS A 178 11.99 13.32 3.17
N LYS A 179 12.64 13.41 4.32
CA LYS A 179 12.03 13.09 5.62
C LYS A 179 10.93 14.09 5.96
N SER A 180 9.89 13.64 6.65
CA SER A 180 9.05 14.56 7.42
C SER A 180 9.82 15.05 8.66
N ALA A 181 9.34 16.13 9.27
CA ALA A 181 9.92 16.63 10.50
C ALA A 181 9.82 15.62 11.65
N CYS A 182 8.74 14.83 11.73
CA CYS A 182 8.62 13.77 12.73
C CYS A 182 9.70 12.70 12.53
N VAL A 183 9.91 12.24 11.29
CA VAL A 183 10.94 11.24 10.97
C VAL A 183 12.36 11.77 11.22
N ALA A 184 12.60 13.07 11.01
CA ALA A 184 13.91 13.67 11.18
C ALA A 184 14.25 14.00 12.64
N PHE A 185 13.28 14.55 13.39
CA PHE A 185 13.54 15.14 14.71
C PHE A 185 12.91 14.35 15.86
N ASN A 186 11.85 13.58 15.59
CA ASN A 186 11.13 12.79 16.59
C ASN A 186 10.65 13.62 17.81
N GLU A 187 10.22 14.86 17.56
CA GLU A 187 9.75 15.76 18.61
C GLU A 187 8.21 15.79 18.66
N PRO A 188 7.59 15.91 19.86
CA PRO A 188 6.14 15.78 20.02
C PRO A 188 5.29 16.74 19.18
N GLN A 189 5.78 17.95 18.93
CA GLN A 189 5.10 18.95 18.09
C GLN A 189 5.09 18.59 16.60
N TYR A 190 6.06 17.79 16.13
CA TYR A 190 6.10 17.30 14.75
C TYR A 190 5.38 15.97 14.61
N CYS A 191 5.40 15.14 15.65
CA CYS A 191 4.80 13.81 15.65
C CYS A 191 3.37 13.76 16.22
N CYS A 192 2.84 14.88 16.71
CA CYS A 192 1.52 14.97 17.33
C CYS A 192 1.35 14.02 18.54
N THR A 193 2.40 13.83 19.35
CA THR A 193 2.41 12.92 20.51
C THR A 193 2.44 13.66 21.86
N GLY A 194 2.41 14.99 21.85
CA GLY A 194 2.32 15.80 23.06
C GLY A 194 0.93 15.75 23.71
N ALA A 195 0.84 16.17 24.97
CA ALA A 195 -0.46 16.39 25.60
C ALA A 195 -1.21 17.52 24.87
N LEU A 196 -2.50 17.29 24.58
CA LEU A 196 -3.44 18.31 24.10
C LEU A 196 -3.79 19.29 25.22
#